data_AF-A0A1B1CFP5-F1
#
_entry.id   AF-A0A1B1CFP5-F1
#
_cell.length_a   1.000
_cell.length_b   1.000
_cell.length_c   1.000
_cell.angle_alpha   90.00
_cell.angle_beta   90.00
_cell.angle_gamma   90.00
#
_symmetry.space_group_name_H-M   'P 1'
#
loop_
_entity.id
_entity.type
_entity.pdbx_description
1 polymer ?
#
loop_
_entity_poly.entity_id
_entity_poly.type
_entity_poly.pdbx_seq_one_letter_code
_entity_poly.pdbx_strand_id
1 'polypeptide(L)'
;MGKLAGKIIEASEASGSRADHAEGLDLRRLRLLSGLTQAEMASRLNVQQAAVSKIEKGGEVYLSTVQRYVEALGASLRVDAVFPADARLVLRIKEAFDAEYGNDDQLVFPLLADEPFRAQRDVVLSIRPQYSEKILEGRKTVELRRRFPVSAPGGTIAYIYSTSPVRAMVGVAEIKDVLKLPIEQIWAEFEDTAFIERADFDSYFQGLDFGFALLFEDVKSFSRPIPLNELRERFSFEPPQSYLYASRDLRKALRHEAAVVSH
;
A
#
# COMPACT_ATOMS: atom_id res chain seq x y z
N MET A 1 2.88 23.07 -27.64
CA MET A 1 2.29 21.71 -27.69
C MET A 1 2.53 20.93 -29.00
N GLY A 2 3.04 21.53 -30.10
CA GLY A 2 3.13 20.83 -31.40
C GLY A 2 4.33 19.90 -31.69
N LYS A 3 5.41 19.89 -30.88
CA LYS A 3 6.65 19.15 -31.23
C LYS A 3 6.68 17.67 -30.82
N LEU A 4 5.76 17.24 -29.97
CA LEU A 4 5.73 15.89 -29.36
C LEU A 4 4.48 15.08 -29.72
N ALA A 5 3.54 15.66 -30.47
CA ALA A 5 2.31 14.97 -30.87
C ALA A 5 2.65 13.71 -31.67
N GLY A 6 2.23 12.54 -31.17
CA GLY A 6 2.44 11.23 -31.81
C GLY A 6 3.82 10.61 -31.66
N LYS A 7 4.75 11.19 -30.88
CA LYS A 7 6.08 10.62 -30.65
C LYS A 7 6.09 9.70 -29.43
N ILE A 8 6.59 8.48 -29.62
CA ILE A 8 6.92 7.56 -28.54
C ILE A 8 8.35 7.89 -28.09
N ILE A 9 8.54 8.09 -26.78
CA ILE A 9 9.85 8.32 -26.19
C ILE A 9 10.18 7.08 -25.38
N GLU A 10 11.16 6.32 -25.87
CA GLU A 10 11.68 5.12 -25.22
C GLU A 10 12.73 5.52 -24.19
N ALA A 11 12.54 5.09 -22.94
CA ALA A 11 13.58 5.11 -21.93
C ALA A 11 14.29 3.75 -21.99
N SER A 12 15.51 3.73 -22.53
CA SER A 12 16.36 2.53 -22.56
C SER A 12 17.50 2.70 -21.57
N GLU A 13 17.77 1.68 -20.76
CA GLU A 13 19.01 1.59 -20.01
C GLU A 13 20.17 1.54 -21.02
N ALA A 14 20.94 2.63 -21.13
CA ALA A 14 22.13 2.62 -21.95
C ALA A 14 23.10 1.62 -21.31
N SER A 15 23.27 0.47 -21.94
CA SER A 15 24.20 -0.58 -21.54
C SER A 15 25.61 0.01 -21.37
N GLY A 16 25.96 0.37 -20.14
CA GLY A 16 27.19 1.09 -19.82
C GLY A 16 27.12 1.79 -18.45
N SER A 17 27.35 1.01 -17.39
CA SER A 17 27.73 1.42 -16.02
C SER A 17 27.56 2.91 -15.67
N ARG A 18 26.36 3.29 -15.21
CA ARG A 18 26.07 4.43 -14.29
C ARG A 18 24.59 4.34 -13.88
N ALA A 19 24.29 3.38 -13.02
CA ALA A 19 22.93 2.93 -12.70
C ALA A 19 22.10 3.86 -11.79
N ASP A 20 22.66 4.95 -11.24
CA ASP A 20 21.93 5.70 -10.18
C ASP A 20 21.32 7.04 -10.62
N HIS A 21 21.36 7.42 -11.91
CA HIS A 21 20.99 8.80 -12.30
C HIS A 21 20.17 8.93 -13.60
N ALA A 22 19.81 7.84 -14.28
CA ALA A 22 19.19 7.91 -15.61
C ALA A 22 17.70 8.30 -15.59
N GLU A 23 16.93 7.82 -14.61
CA GLU A 23 15.46 7.93 -14.62
C GLU A 23 14.93 9.36 -14.40
N GLY A 24 15.58 10.14 -13.52
CA GLY A 24 15.22 11.54 -13.26
C GLY A 24 15.53 12.49 -14.44
N LEU A 25 16.52 12.14 -15.26
CA LEU A 25 16.96 12.94 -16.41
C LEU A 25 15.95 12.92 -17.55
N ASP A 26 15.23 11.80 -17.74
CA ASP A 26 14.26 11.65 -18.82
C ASP A 26 12.97 12.43 -18.56
N LEU A 27 12.46 12.44 -17.33
CA LEU A 27 11.31 13.26 -16.94
C LEU A 27 11.60 14.76 -17.04
N ARG A 28 12.81 15.16 -16.64
CA ARG A 28 13.28 16.55 -16.81
C ARG A 28 13.32 16.94 -18.27
N ARG A 29 13.82 16.06 -19.13
CA ARG A 29 13.88 16.28 -20.57
C ARG A 29 12.49 16.41 -21.18
N LEU A 30 11.55 15.53 -20.79
CA LEU A 30 10.16 15.58 -21.24
C LEU A 30 9.45 16.89 -20.86
N ARG A 31 9.65 17.37 -19.63
CA ARG A 31 9.07 18.65 -19.19
C ARG A 31 9.63 19.83 -19.98
N LEU A 32 10.95 19.89 -20.17
CA LEU A 32 11.58 20.96 -20.93
C LEU A 32 11.13 20.96 -22.41
N LEU A 33 11.01 19.79 -23.04
CA LEU A 33 10.49 19.66 -24.40
C LEU A 33 9.02 20.06 -24.53
N SER A 34 8.26 19.91 -23.44
CA SER A 34 6.86 20.38 -23.34
C SER A 34 6.75 21.87 -23.06
N GLY A 35 7.86 22.57 -22.80
CA GLY A 35 7.93 24.01 -22.60
C GLY A 35 7.51 24.47 -21.20
N LEU A 36 7.50 23.59 -20.20
CA LEU A 36 7.07 23.91 -18.84
C LEU A 36 8.26 24.11 -17.89
N THR A 37 8.12 25.06 -16.96
CA THR A 37 9.00 25.22 -15.81
C THR A 37 8.68 24.20 -14.71
N GLN A 38 9.59 24.00 -13.75
CA GLN A 38 9.32 23.12 -12.60
C GLN A 38 8.15 23.63 -11.75
N ALA A 39 7.98 24.96 -11.64
CA ALA A 39 6.88 25.57 -10.89
C ALA A 39 5.53 25.30 -11.56
N GLU A 40 5.42 25.50 -12.87
CA GLU A 40 4.20 25.20 -13.62
C GLU A 40 3.86 23.71 -13.59
N MET A 41 4.87 22.85 -13.65
CA MET A 41 4.69 21.41 -13.50
C MET A 41 4.17 21.03 -12.11
N ALA A 42 4.72 21.66 -11.06
CA ALA A 42 4.25 21.49 -9.68
C ALA A 42 2.78 21.92 -9.53
N SER A 43 2.40 23.06 -10.12
CA SER A 43 1.02 23.52 -10.13
C SER A 43 0.07 22.52 -10.79
N ARG A 44 0.46 21.93 -11.92
CA ARG A 44 -0.36 20.89 -12.60
C ARG A 44 -0.48 19.60 -11.80
N LEU A 45 0.54 19.25 -11.03
CA LEU A 45 0.55 18.07 -10.17
C LEU A 45 -0.11 18.30 -8.80
N ASN A 46 -0.46 19.56 -8.47
CA ASN A 46 -0.89 20.00 -7.15
C ASN A 46 0.12 19.63 -6.04
N VAL A 47 1.40 19.89 -6.29
CA VAL A 47 2.50 19.64 -5.34
C VAL A 47 3.43 20.86 -5.25
N GLN A 48 4.30 20.89 -4.26
CA GLN A 48 5.33 21.92 -4.17
C GLN A 48 6.44 21.71 -5.21
N GLN A 49 7.04 22.80 -5.70
CA GLN A 49 8.12 22.74 -6.69
C GLN A 49 9.34 21.94 -6.20
N ALA A 50 9.60 21.90 -4.89
CA ALA A 50 10.62 21.05 -4.29
C ALA A 50 10.43 19.55 -4.57
N ALA A 51 9.17 19.08 -4.62
CA ALA A 51 8.85 17.69 -4.95
C ALA A 51 9.23 17.36 -6.41
N VAL A 52 8.90 18.25 -7.35
CA VAL A 52 9.30 18.13 -8.76
C VAL A 52 10.82 18.12 -8.92
N SER A 53 11.52 18.99 -8.18
CA SER A 53 12.98 19.01 -8.16
C SER A 53 13.59 17.69 -7.67
N LYS A 54 13.00 17.07 -6.63
CA LYS A 54 13.44 15.78 -6.09
C LYS A 54 13.22 14.64 -7.10
N ILE A 55 12.06 14.63 -7.76
CA ILE A 55 11.73 13.64 -8.80
C ILE A 55 12.73 13.72 -9.96
N GLU A 56 13.02 14.93 -10.46
CA GLU A 56 13.93 15.12 -11.58
C GLU A 56 15.42 14.93 -11.27
N LYS A 57 15.80 14.91 -9.97
CA LYS A 57 17.19 14.69 -9.54
C LYS A 57 17.56 13.20 -9.46
N GLY A 58 16.62 12.28 -9.67
CA GLY A 58 16.90 10.84 -9.78
C GLY A 58 16.99 10.11 -8.44
N GLY A 59 16.02 10.31 -7.55
CA GLY A 59 15.82 9.41 -6.40
C GLY A 59 14.95 8.20 -6.78
N GLU A 60 14.61 7.35 -5.80
CA GLU A 60 13.54 6.36 -5.97
C GLU A 60 12.23 7.08 -6.32
N VAL A 61 11.75 6.90 -7.55
CA VAL A 61 10.51 7.51 -8.06
C VAL A 61 9.53 6.39 -8.42
N TYR A 62 8.37 6.40 -7.78
CA TYR A 62 7.33 5.41 -8.04
C TYR A 62 6.72 5.61 -9.44
N LEU A 63 6.31 4.51 -10.09
CA LEU A 63 5.69 4.57 -11.42
C LEU A 63 4.41 5.42 -11.45
N SER A 64 3.66 5.48 -10.35
CA SER A 64 2.50 6.38 -10.20
C SER A 64 2.88 7.85 -10.27
N THR A 65 4.07 8.20 -9.75
CA THR A 65 4.64 9.54 -9.83
C THR A 65 5.02 9.84 -11.27
N VAL A 66 5.62 8.88 -11.97
CA VAL A 66 5.92 8.98 -13.41
C VAL A 66 4.65 9.16 -14.24
N GLN A 67 3.60 8.37 -13.98
CA GLN A 67 2.31 8.46 -14.67
C GLN A 67 1.68 9.84 -14.50
N ARG A 68 1.50 10.30 -13.25
CA ARG A 68 0.95 11.64 -12.98
C ARG A 68 1.78 12.73 -13.64
N TYR A 69 3.10 12.57 -13.64
CA TYR A 69 4.02 13.47 -14.30
C TYR A 69 3.74 13.55 -15.81
N VAL A 70 3.68 12.42 -16.52
CA VAL A 70 3.45 12.43 -17.97
C VAL A 70 2.02 12.85 -18.34
N GLU A 71 1.02 12.51 -17.52
CA GLU A 71 -0.37 12.94 -17.72
C GLU A 71 -0.54 14.45 -17.56
N ALA A 72 0.14 15.07 -16.58
CA ALA A 72 0.18 16.51 -16.44
C ALA A 72 0.91 17.22 -17.60
N LEU A 73 1.75 16.50 -18.37
CA LEU A 73 2.29 16.97 -19.65
C LEU A 73 1.32 16.79 -20.82
N GLY A 74 0.20 16.08 -20.63
CA GLY A 74 -0.75 15.71 -21.69
C GLY A 74 -0.34 14.47 -22.48
N ALA A 75 0.56 13.64 -21.92
CA ALA A 75 1.00 12.38 -22.51
C ALA A 75 0.36 11.18 -21.78
N SER A 76 0.46 10.00 -22.37
CA SER A 76 0.04 8.74 -21.74
C SER A 76 1.26 7.86 -21.49
N LEU A 77 1.33 7.22 -20.33
CA LEU A 77 2.39 6.28 -20.01
C LEU A 77 2.16 4.93 -20.72
N ARG A 78 3.21 4.40 -21.35
CA ARG A 78 3.27 3.03 -21.87
C ARG A 78 4.52 2.36 -21.30
N VAL A 79 4.38 1.13 -20.83
CA VAL A 79 5.49 0.32 -20.33
C VAL A 79 5.64 -0.88 -21.25
N ASP A 80 6.83 -1.02 -21.82
CA ASP A 80 7.17 -2.11 -22.73
C ASP A 80 8.18 -3.04 -22.05
N ALA A 81 7.94 -4.36 -22.14
CA ALA A 81 8.89 -5.38 -21.70
C ALA A 81 9.42 -6.14 -22.91
N VAL A 82 10.75 -6.14 -23.07
CA VAL A 82 11.44 -6.82 -24.18
C VAL A 82 12.15 -8.05 -23.64
N PHE A 83 11.73 -9.23 -24.11
CA PHE A 83 12.39 -10.49 -23.78
C PHE A 83 13.48 -10.83 -24.82
N PRO A 84 14.46 -11.70 -24.47
CA PRO A 84 15.50 -12.13 -25.41
C PRO A 84 14.96 -12.94 -26.59
N ALA A 85 13.85 -13.66 -26.38
CA ALA A 85 13.01 -14.13 -27.47
C ALA A 85 12.17 -12.94 -27.94
N ASP A 86 12.14 -12.72 -29.25
CA ASP A 86 11.49 -11.69 -30.06
C ASP A 86 10.01 -11.35 -29.74
N ALA A 87 9.44 -11.92 -28.68
CA ALA A 87 8.21 -11.47 -28.05
C ALA A 87 8.38 -10.09 -27.37
N ARG A 88 7.77 -9.07 -27.97
CA ARG A 88 7.55 -7.76 -27.33
C ARG A 88 6.16 -7.75 -26.69
N LEU A 89 6.11 -7.59 -25.36
CA LEU A 89 4.85 -7.39 -24.65
C LEU A 89 4.64 -5.90 -24.42
N VAL A 90 3.55 -5.35 -24.98
CA VAL A 90 3.16 -3.95 -24.82
C VAL A 90 2.00 -3.87 -23.85
N LEU A 91 2.19 -3.20 -22.71
CA LEU A 91 1.15 -3.04 -21.69
C LEU A 91 0.51 -1.65 -21.81
N ARG A 92 -0.81 -1.60 -22.03
CA ARG A 92 -1.60 -0.37 -21.92
C ARG A 92 -2.25 -0.31 -20.55
N ILE A 93 -1.71 0.52 -19.68
CA ILE A 93 -2.16 0.64 -18.29
C ILE A 93 -3.11 1.84 -18.19
N LYS A 94 -4.34 1.68 -18.69
CA LYS A 94 -5.40 2.69 -18.52
C LYS A 94 -6.41 2.30 -17.44
N GLU A 95 -6.75 1.01 -17.34
CA GLU A 95 -7.85 0.55 -16.48
C GLU A 95 -7.38 -0.07 -15.15
N ALA A 96 -6.09 -0.40 -15.02
CA ALA A 96 -5.56 -0.99 -13.77
C ALA A 96 -5.40 0.03 -12.63
N PHE A 97 -5.64 1.32 -12.88
CA PHE A 97 -5.44 2.42 -11.94
C PHE A 97 -6.73 3.15 -11.55
N ASP A 98 -7.88 2.76 -12.10
CA ASP A 98 -9.21 3.34 -11.77
C ASP A 98 -9.77 2.84 -10.42
N ALA A 99 -8.89 2.54 -9.46
CA ALA A 99 -9.30 2.33 -8.08
C ALA A 99 -9.25 3.67 -7.35
N GLU A 100 -10.46 4.22 -7.18
CA GLU A 100 -10.88 5.34 -6.35
C GLU A 100 -9.81 6.00 -5.46
N TYR A 101 -9.72 7.32 -5.65
CA TYR A 101 -9.02 8.30 -4.82
C TYR A 101 -8.97 7.95 -3.32
N GLY A 102 -7.78 7.56 -2.87
CA GLY A 102 -7.36 7.68 -1.48
C GLY A 102 -6.00 7.05 -1.29
N ASN A 103 -4.93 7.87 -1.17
CA ASN A 103 -3.54 7.47 -0.85
C ASN A 103 -3.36 6.00 -0.43
N ASP A 104 -3.21 5.10 -1.40
CA ASP A 104 -2.82 3.71 -1.19
C ASP A 104 -1.49 3.53 -1.93
N ASP A 105 -0.40 3.81 -1.21
CA ASP A 105 1.00 3.71 -1.66
C ASP A 105 1.45 2.25 -1.89
N GLN A 106 0.56 1.34 -2.28
CA GLN A 106 0.87 -0.06 -2.49
C GLN A 106 0.05 -0.65 -3.65
N LEU A 107 0.56 -0.49 -4.87
CA LEU A 107 0.02 -1.13 -6.07
C LEU A 107 0.99 -2.21 -6.58
N VAL A 108 0.46 -3.42 -6.79
CA VAL A 108 1.12 -4.56 -7.43
C VAL A 108 0.47 -4.80 -8.79
N PHE A 109 1.29 -5.00 -9.83
CA PHE A 109 0.87 -5.19 -11.22
C PHE A 109 0.15 -6.53 -11.46
N PRO A 110 -0.96 -6.57 -12.25
CA PRO A 110 -1.70 -7.81 -12.52
C PRO A 110 -1.18 -8.69 -13.68
N LEU A 111 -0.10 -8.33 -14.37
CA LEU A 111 0.21 -8.92 -15.68
C LEU A 111 1.18 -10.11 -15.70
N LEU A 112 1.45 -10.74 -14.54
CA LEU A 112 2.29 -11.94 -14.43
C LEU A 112 1.58 -13.06 -13.64
N ALA A 113 0.48 -13.60 -14.16
CA ALA A 113 0.04 -14.98 -13.91
C ALA A 113 -1.22 -15.29 -14.75
N ASP A 114 -1.26 -16.47 -15.37
CA ASP A 114 -2.39 -17.03 -16.13
C ASP A 114 -3.62 -17.42 -15.27
N GLU A 115 -3.99 -16.62 -14.28
CA GLU A 115 -5.30 -16.71 -13.63
C GLU A 115 -5.78 -15.30 -13.25
N PRO A 116 -7.10 -15.01 -13.32
CA PRO A 116 -7.65 -13.73 -12.89
C PRO A 116 -7.26 -13.49 -11.44
N PHE A 117 -6.29 -12.59 -11.22
CA PHE A 117 -5.77 -12.20 -9.91
C PHE A 117 -6.90 -11.54 -9.11
N ARG A 118 -7.68 -12.34 -8.39
CA ARG A 118 -8.55 -11.85 -7.32
C ARG A 118 -7.62 -11.38 -6.21
N ALA A 119 -7.70 -10.09 -5.90
CA ALA A 119 -6.95 -9.44 -4.85
C ALA A 119 -7.37 -9.96 -3.45
N GLN A 120 -7.02 -11.20 -3.10
CA GLN A 120 -6.77 -11.54 -1.69
C GLN A 120 -5.44 -10.90 -1.32
N ARG A 121 -5.49 -9.61 -1.00
CA ARG A 121 -4.35 -8.88 -0.45
C ARG A 121 -4.48 -8.94 1.06
N ASP A 122 -3.98 -10.04 1.64
CA ASP A 122 -3.82 -10.13 3.08
C ASP A 122 -3.02 -8.93 3.59
N VAL A 123 -3.37 -8.42 4.75
CA VAL A 123 -2.81 -7.20 5.34
C VAL A 123 -1.99 -7.53 6.56
N VAL A 124 -1.06 -6.67 6.92
CA VAL A 124 -0.38 -6.65 8.22
C VAL A 124 -0.85 -5.42 8.98
N LEU A 125 -1.27 -5.64 10.22
CA LEU A 125 -1.72 -4.59 11.14
C LEU A 125 -0.74 -4.48 12.31
N SER A 126 -0.19 -3.28 12.53
CA SER A 126 0.51 -2.95 13.77
C SER A 126 -0.52 -2.61 14.85
N ILE A 127 -0.50 -3.36 15.96
CA ILE A 127 -1.43 -3.20 17.07
C ILE A 127 -0.64 -3.14 18.39
N ARG A 128 -1.13 -2.35 19.37
CA ARG A 128 -0.51 -2.29 20.71
C ARG A 128 -0.74 -3.60 21.47
N PRO A 129 0.22 -4.08 22.28
CA PRO A 129 0.13 -5.37 22.98
C PRO A 129 -1.19 -5.59 23.75
N GLN A 130 -1.67 -4.57 24.46
CA GLN A 130 -2.93 -4.65 25.23
C GLN A 130 -4.18 -4.91 24.38
N TYR A 131 -4.11 -4.67 23.07
CA TYR A 131 -5.21 -4.90 22.13
C TYR A 131 -5.00 -6.15 21.30
N SER A 132 -3.77 -6.44 20.85
CA SER A 132 -3.46 -7.66 20.10
C SER A 132 -3.72 -8.91 20.94
N GLU A 133 -3.38 -8.90 22.24
CA GLU A 133 -3.71 -9.99 23.16
C GLU A 133 -5.22 -10.24 23.24
N LYS A 134 -6.02 -9.17 23.37
CA LYS A 134 -7.49 -9.27 23.39
C LYS A 134 -8.07 -9.80 22.08
N ILE A 135 -7.46 -9.47 20.94
CA ILE A 135 -7.88 -10.01 19.64
C ILE A 135 -7.60 -11.51 19.62
N LEU A 136 -6.40 -11.92 19.99
CA LEU A 136 -5.97 -13.33 19.98
C LEU A 136 -6.76 -14.22 20.95
N GLU A 137 -7.26 -13.65 22.06
CA GLU A 137 -8.18 -14.33 22.97
C GLU A 137 -9.65 -14.34 22.50
N GLY A 138 -9.95 -13.75 21.33
CA GLY A 138 -11.30 -13.66 20.78
C GLY A 138 -12.21 -12.64 21.46
N ARG A 139 -11.69 -11.87 22.43
CA ARG A 139 -12.48 -10.85 23.15
C ARG A 139 -12.71 -9.60 22.30
N LYS A 140 -11.66 -9.08 21.65
CA LYS A 140 -11.73 -7.90 20.78
C LYS A 140 -11.96 -8.35 19.34
N THR A 141 -13.20 -8.19 18.89
CA THR A 141 -13.65 -8.59 17.54
C THR A 141 -13.65 -7.45 16.53
N VAL A 142 -13.37 -6.21 16.97
CA VAL A 142 -13.37 -5.02 16.10
C VAL A 142 -12.08 -4.23 16.26
N GLU A 143 -11.41 -3.92 15.16
CA GLU A 143 -10.26 -3.00 15.11
C GLU A 143 -10.66 -1.68 14.45
N LEU A 144 -10.32 -0.58 15.10
CA LEU A 144 -10.65 0.77 14.64
C LEU A 144 -9.48 1.39 13.89
N ARG A 145 -9.75 1.99 12.74
CA ARG A 145 -8.74 2.63 11.89
C ARG A 145 -9.22 3.97 11.38
N ARG A 146 -8.31 4.94 11.33
CA ARG A 146 -8.57 6.26 10.71
C ARG A 146 -8.68 6.17 9.19
N ARG A 147 -8.00 5.20 8.55
CA ARG A 147 -7.99 4.96 7.10
C ARG A 147 -7.80 3.46 6.82
N PHE A 148 -8.61 2.90 5.93
CA PHE A 148 -8.50 1.52 5.45
C PHE A 148 -9.21 1.37 4.08
N PRO A 149 -8.79 0.46 3.18
CA PRO A 149 -9.44 0.26 1.90
C PRO A 149 -10.82 -0.39 2.10
N VAL A 150 -11.88 0.29 1.67
CA VAL A 150 -13.27 -0.22 1.75
C VAL A 150 -13.46 -1.45 0.85
N SER A 151 -12.67 -1.56 -0.22
CA SER A 151 -12.74 -2.65 -1.19
C SER A 151 -12.05 -3.94 -0.73
N ALA A 152 -11.62 -4.06 0.53
CA ALA A 152 -11.04 -5.29 1.06
C ALA A 152 -12.11 -6.39 1.02
N PRO A 153 -11.93 -7.47 0.23
CA PRO A 153 -12.93 -8.53 0.16
C PRO A 153 -13.09 -9.20 1.53
N GLY A 154 -14.32 -9.56 1.88
CA GLY A 154 -14.56 -10.47 3.02
C GLY A 154 -13.72 -11.74 2.84
N GLY A 155 -13.09 -12.18 3.93
CA GLY A 155 -12.13 -13.28 3.93
C GLY A 155 -10.67 -12.87 3.72
N THR A 156 -10.36 -11.58 3.82
CA THR A 156 -8.98 -11.09 3.80
C THR A 156 -8.26 -11.46 5.08
N ILE A 157 -7.07 -12.07 5.02
CA ILE A 157 -6.31 -12.38 6.23
C ILE A 157 -5.58 -11.13 6.73
N ALA A 158 -5.73 -10.81 8.01
CA ALA A 158 -4.97 -9.81 8.74
C ALA A 158 -3.91 -10.49 9.62
N TYR A 159 -2.64 -10.31 9.28
CA TYR A 159 -1.50 -10.64 10.13
C TYR A 159 -1.33 -9.59 11.23
N ILE A 160 -1.30 -10.04 12.47
CA ILE A 160 -1.25 -9.15 13.65
C ILE A 160 0.20 -9.02 14.10
N TYR A 161 0.76 -7.84 13.89
CA TYR A 161 2.05 -7.46 14.45
C TYR A 161 1.83 -6.70 15.77
N SER A 162 2.32 -7.29 16.86
CA SER A 162 2.30 -6.65 18.17
C SER A 162 3.51 -5.73 18.33
N THR A 163 3.24 -4.45 18.52
CA THR A 163 4.26 -3.40 18.72
C THR A 163 4.99 -3.52 20.07
N SER A 164 5.78 -2.52 20.45
CA SER A 164 6.57 -2.51 21.69
C SER A 164 5.68 -2.71 22.94
N PRO A 165 6.11 -3.49 23.96
CA PRO A 165 7.41 -4.18 24.07
C PRO A 165 7.55 -5.52 23.32
N VAL A 166 6.44 -6.12 22.87
CA VAL A 166 6.41 -7.48 22.27
C VAL A 166 7.23 -7.57 20.98
N ARG A 167 7.05 -6.62 20.06
CA ARG A 167 7.80 -6.49 18.78
C ARG A 167 7.87 -7.79 17.97
N ALA A 168 6.72 -8.41 17.72
CA ALA A 168 6.63 -9.69 17.00
C ALA A 168 5.32 -9.83 16.22
N MET A 169 5.33 -10.65 15.17
CA MET A 169 4.11 -11.19 14.56
C MET A 169 3.54 -12.26 15.49
N VAL A 170 2.30 -12.10 15.92
CA VAL A 170 1.72 -12.91 17.01
C VAL A 170 0.56 -13.82 16.57
N GLY A 171 -0.05 -13.53 15.43
CA GLY A 171 -1.18 -14.31 14.95
C GLY A 171 -1.81 -13.75 13.68
N VAL A 172 -2.96 -14.31 13.34
CA VAL A 172 -3.80 -13.90 12.21
C VAL A 172 -5.26 -13.80 12.64
N ALA A 173 -6.01 -12.97 11.94
CA ALA A 173 -7.47 -12.91 11.99
C ALA A 173 -8.02 -12.81 10.56
N GLU A 174 -9.24 -13.27 10.33
CA GLU A 174 -9.95 -13.03 9.07
C GLU A 174 -10.74 -11.72 9.18
N ILE A 175 -10.63 -10.84 8.19
CA ILE A 175 -11.47 -9.65 8.08
C ILE A 175 -12.78 -10.09 7.42
N LYS A 176 -13.82 -10.15 8.23
CA LYS A 176 -15.19 -10.42 7.79
C LYS A 176 -15.73 -9.28 6.93
N ASP A 177 -15.60 -8.06 7.43
CA ASP A 177 -16.15 -6.86 6.80
C ASP A 177 -15.39 -5.60 7.24
N VAL A 178 -15.50 -4.55 6.43
CA VAL A 178 -14.91 -3.23 6.67
C VAL A 178 -16.00 -2.18 6.57
N LEU A 179 -16.37 -1.61 7.71
CA LEU A 179 -17.40 -0.58 7.77
C LEU A 179 -16.78 0.81 7.83
N LYS A 180 -17.15 1.69 6.90
CA LYS A 180 -16.84 3.12 6.98
C LYS A 180 -18.04 3.86 7.57
N LEU A 181 -17.88 4.42 8.76
CA LEU A 181 -18.98 4.98 9.55
C LEU A 181 -18.64 6.35 10.12
N PRO A 182 -19.64 7.21 10.40
CA PRO A 182 -19.46 8.41 11.21
C PRO A 182 -18.89 8.05 12.59
N ILE A 183 -18.01 8.89 13.14
CA ILE A 183 -17.33 8.60 14.42
C ILE A 183 -18.30 8.41 15.58
N GLU A 184 -19.39 9.18 15.62
CA GLU A 184 -20.43 9.03 16.64
C GLU A 184 -21.09 7.64 16.57
N GLN A 185 -21.31 7.13 15.37
CA GLN A 185 -21.88 5.80 15.15
C GLN A 185 -20.88 4.71 15.53
N ILE A 186 -19.58 4.89 15.24
CA ILE A 186 -18.54 3.94 15.68
C ILE A 186 -18.53 3.81 17.19
N TRP A 187 -18.62 4.93 17.92
CA TRP A 187 -18.67 4.89 19.38
C TRP A 187 -19.91 4.13 19.87
N ALA A 188 -21.09 4.50 19.37
CA ALA A 188 -22.35 3.91 19.81
C ALA A 188 -22.45 2.40 19.54
N GLU A 189 -21.85 1.91 18.45
CA GLU A 189 -21.95 0.50 18.04
C GLU A 189 -20.81 -0.37 18.59
N PHE A 190 -19.60 0.19 18.78
CA PHE A 190 -18.41 -0.62 19.01
C PHE A 190 -17.65 -0.30 20.31
N GLU A 191 -18.14 0.58 21.19
CA GLU A 191 -17.45 0.93 22.45
C GLU A 191 -17.03 -0.30 23.27
N ASP A 192 -17.94 -1.28 23.44
CA ASP A 192 -17.69 -2.49 24.23
C ASP A 192 -16.74 -3.46 23.53
N THR A 193 -16.84 -3.59 22.20
CA THR A 193 -16.09 -4.58 21.41
C THR A 193 -14.73 -4.10 20.94
N ALA A 194 -14.50 -2.79 20.88
CA ALA A 194 -13.23 -2.19 20.49
C ALA A 194 -12.25 -2.07 21.66
N PHE A 195 -12.70 -2.24 22.91
CA PHE A 195 -11.90 -2.16 24.13
C PHE A 195 -11.10 -0.86 24.26
N ILE A 196 -11.67 0.27 23.83
CA ILE A 196 -11.03 1.59 23.86
C ILE A 196 -11.81 2.51 24.81
N GLU A 197 -11.10 3.25 25.66
CA GLU A 197 -11.73 4.24 26.54
C GLU A 197 -12.16 5.48 25.75
N ARG A 198 -13.20 6.19 26.24
CA ARG A 198 -13.75 7.35 25.54
C ARG A 198 -12.72 8.42 25.23
N ALA A 199 -11.87 8.76 26.20
CA ALA A 199 -10.83 9.77 26.02
C ALA A 199 -9.82 9.40 24.93
N ASP A 200 -9.40 8.12 24.89
CA ASP A 200 -8.49 7.61 23.86
C ASP A 200 -9.16 7.57 22.49
N PHE A 201 -10.44 7.21 22.43
CA PHE A 201 -11.22 7.21 21.20
C PHE A 201 -11.34 8.61 20.60
N ASP A 202 -11.76 9.59 21.41
CA ASP A 202 -11.93 10.98 20.97
C ASP A 202 -10.58 11.57 20.51
N SER A 203 -9.48 11.27 21.21
CA SER A 203 -8.14 11.68 20.80
C SER A 203 -7.70 11.00 19.50
N TYR A 204 -7.98 9.71 19.34
CA TYR A 204 -7.58 8.94 18.16
C TYR A 204 -8.29 9.42 16.89
N PHE A 205 -9.58 9.75 16.98
CA PHE A 205 -10.40 10.22 15.87
C PHE A 205 -10.49 11.76 15.74
N GLN A 206 -9.74 12.51 16.54
CA GLN A 206 -9.77 13.97 16.51
C GLN A 206 -9.56 14.54 15.10
N GLY A 207 -10.47 15.42 14.69
CA GLY A 207 -10.44 16.13 13.41
C GLY A 207 -10.87 15.29 12.20
N LEU A 208 -11.55 14.17 12.41
CA LEU A 208 -12.17 13.36 11.37
C LEU A 208 -13.69 13.40 11.52
N ASP A 209 -14.41 13.17 10.42
CA ASP A 209 -15.87 12.97 10.41
C ASP A 209 -16.24 11.48 10.36
N PHE A 210 -15.34 10.66 9.79
CA PHE A 210 -15.55 9.22 9.56
C PHE A 210 -14.33 8.42 10.00
N GLY A 211 -14.58 7.18 10.40
CA GLY A 211 -13.57 6.16 10.68
C GLY A 211 -13.93 4.82 10.04
N PHE A 212 -13.08 3.83 10.29
CA PHE A 212 -13.24 2.46 9.80
C PHE A 212 -13.27 1.48 10.96
N ALA A 213 -14.21 0.54 10.91
CA ALA A 213 -14.30 -0.59 11.81
C ALA A 213 -14.06 -1.88 11.01
N LEU A 214 -12.99 -2.60 11.36
CA LEU A 214 -12.62 -3.87 10.75
C LEU A 214 -13.15 -4.98 11.65
N LEU A 215 -14.08 -5.78 11.15
CA LEU A 215 -14.67 -6.88 11.90
C LEU A 215 -13.80 -8.12 11.70
N PHE A 216 -13.33 -8.69 12.80
CA PHE A 216 -12.53 -9.90 12.81
C PHE A 216 -13.36 -11.15 13.12
N GLU A 217 -13.02 -12.24 12.44
CA GLU A 217 -13.44 -13.60 12.76
C GLU A 217 -12.26 -14.57 12.59
N ASP A 218 -12.46 -15.85 12.95
CA ASP A 218 -11.48 -16.93 12.78
C ASP A 218 -10.05 -16.59 13.26
N VAL A 219 -9.94 -15.96 14.44
CA VAL A 219 -8.67 -15.54 15.01
C VAL A 219 -7.82 -16.74 15.44
N LYS A 220 -6.54 -16.73 15.06
CA LYS A 220 -5.58 -17.80 15.37
C LYS A 220 -4.26 -17.21 15.84
N SER A 221 -3.82 -17.66 17.01
CA SER A 221 -2.49 -17.35 17.54
C SER A 221 -1.42 -18.16 16.82
N PHE A 222 -0.22 -17.59 16.65
CA PHE A 222 0.92 -18.36 16.19
C PHE A 222 1.46 -19.25 17.30
N SER A 223 1.93 -20.44 16.93
CA SER A 223 2.55 -21.38 17.89
C SER A 223 3.77 -20.77 18.58
N ARG A 224 4.48 -19.90 17.87
CA ARG A 224 5.57 -19.08 18.36
C ARG A 224 5.46 -17.67 17.75
N PRO A 225 5.52 -16.59 18.55
CA PRO A 225 5.65 -15.24 18.02
C PRO A 225 6.94 -15.10 17.20
N ILE A 226 6.84 -14.48 16.02
CA ILE A 226 7.99 -14.28 15.12
C ILE A 226 8.53 -12.87 15.37
N PRO A 227 9.71 -12.73 15.99
CA PRO A 227 10.21 -11.43 16.43
C PRO A 227 10.66 -10.56 15.26
N LEU A 228 10.66 -9.23 15.46
CA LEU A 228 10.97 -8.25 14.42
C LEU A 228 12.32 -8.46 13.72
N ASN A 229 13.35 -8.89 14.45
CA ASN A 229 14.67 -9.17 13.85
C ASN A 229 14.58 -10.30 12.82
N GLU A 230 13.86 -11.38 13.14
CA GLU A 230 13.64 -12.49 12.23
C GLU A 230 12.80 -12.06 11.01
N LEU A 231 11.78 -11.23 11.23
CA LEU A 231 10.97 -10.69 10.13
C LEU A 231 11.78 -9.79 9.18
N ARG A 232 12.71 -8.99 9.72
CA ARG A 232 13.62 -8.14 8.93
C ARG A 232 14.61 -8.96 8.12
N GLU A 233 15.26 -9.93 8.75
CA GLU A 233 16.26 -10.78 8.11
C GLU A 233 15.66 -11.63 6.99
N ARG A 234 14.47 -12.20 7.22
CA ARG A 234 13.84 -13.15 6.28
C ARG A 234 12.97 -12.48 5.23
N PHE A 235 12.35 -11.34 5.54
CA PHE A 235 11.29 -10.75 4.71
C PHE A 235 11.44 -9.25 4.48
N SER A 236 12.56 -8.63 4.92
CA SER A 236 12.77 -7.18 4.85
C SER A 236 11.58 -6.38 5.42
N PHE A 237 10.97 -6.92 6.47
CA PHE A 237 9.75 -6.39 7.04
C PHE A 237 10.03 -5.19 7.95
N GLU A 238 9.22 -4.14 7.80
CA GLU A 238 9.13 -3.04 8.76
C GLU A 238 7.68 -2.87 9.24
N PRO A 239 7.43 -2.63 10.53
CA PRO A 239 6.08 -2.45 11.05
C PRO A 239 5.38 -1.24 10.41
N PRO A 240 4.13 -1.39 9.93
CA PRO A 240 3.39 -0.28 9.34
C PRO A 240 2.92 0.69 10.43
N GLN A 241 2.77 1.97 10.08
CA GLN A 241 2.05 2.93 10.93
C GLN A 241 0.52 2.76 10.85
N SER A 242 0.02 2.40 9.66
CA SER A 242 -1.39 2.01 9.46
C SER A 242 -1.45 0.51 9.15
N TYR A 243 -1.41 0.12 7.88
CA TYR A 243 -1.32 -1.27 7.44
C TYR A 243 -0.31 -1.39 6.29
N LEU A 244 0.09 -2.62 5.96
CA LEU A 244 0.68 -2.94 4.66
C LEU A 244 0.05 -4.20 4.08
N TYR A 245 0.09 -4.37 2.77
CA TYR A 245 -0.23 -5.64 2.12
C TYR A 245 0.91 -6.62 2.33
N ALA A 246 0.58 -7.82 2.79
CA ALA A 246 1.53 -8.88 3.02
C ALA A 246 2.16 -9.33 1.69
N SER A 247 3.50 -9.30 1.64
CA SER A 247 4.24 -9.80 0.47
C SER A 247 3.96 -11.29 0.24
N ARG A 248 4.15 -11.76 -0.99
CA ARG A 248 3.94 -13.18 -1.33
C ARG A 248 4.80 -14.10 -0.45
N ASP A 249 6.04 -13.70 -0.17
CA ASP A 249 6.99 -14.49 0.61
C ASP A 249 6.61 -14.53 2.09
N LEU A 250 6.16 -13.39 2.64
CA LEU A 250 5.61 -13.31 3.99
C LEU A 250 4.38 -14.23 4.13
N ARG A 251 3.42 -14.15 3.19
CA ARG A 251 2.22 -14.99 3.20
C ARG A 251 2.53 -16.48 3.13
N LYS A 252 3.49 -16.88 2.29
CA LYS A 252 3.91 -18.28 2.18
C LYS A 252 4.54 -18.79 3.47
N ALA A 253 5.42 -17.99 4.08
CA ALA A 253 6.11 -18.39 5.30
C ALA A 253 5.16 -18.50 6.49
N LEU A 254 4.21 -17.57 6.62
CA LEU A 254 3.31 -17.50 7.77
C LEU A 254 2.11 -18.46 7.69
N ARG A 255 1.86 -19.08 6.54
CA ARG A 255 0.74 -20.03 6.33
C ARG A 255 0.77 -21.21 7.32
N HIS A 256 1.95 -21.62 7.75
CA HIS A 256 2.16 -22.80 8.60
C HIS A 256 2.47 -22.48 10.06
N GLU A 257 2.56 -21.19 10.42
CA GLU A 257 2.95 -20.73 11.76
C GLU A 257 1.74 -20.60 12.71
N ALA A 258 0.53 -20.54 12.16
CA ALA A 258 -0.71 -20.53 12.92
C ALA A 258 -0.91 -21.85 13.66
N ALA A 259 -0.98 -21.79 14.99
CA ALA A 259 -1.45 -22.92 15.77
C ALA A 259 -2.96 -23.10 15.51
N VAL A 260 -3.40 -24.34 15.31
CA VAL A 260 -4.82 -24.67 15.21
C VAL A 260 -5.41 -24.64 16.62
N VAL A 261 -5.53 -23.44 17.20
CA VAL A 261 -6.36 -23.20 18.36
C VAL A 261 -7.35 -22.13 17.93
N SER A 262 -8.49 -22.58 17.41
CA SER A 262 -9.65 -21.73 17.19
C SER A 262 -10.23 -21.40 18.55
N HIS A 263 -10.27 -20.10 18.90
CA HIS A 263 -10.98 -19.60 20.07
C HIS A 263 -12.37 -19.10 19.68
#